data_AF-A0A395YFR2-F1
#
_entry.id   AF-A0A395YFR2-F1
#
_cell.length_a   1.000
_cell.length_b   1.000
_cell.length_c   1.000
_cell.angle_alpha   90.00
_cell.angle_beta   90.00
_cell.angle_gamma   90.00
#
_symmetry.space_group_name_H-M   'P 1'
#
loop_
_entity.id
_entity.type
_entity.pdbx_description
1 polymer ?
#
loop_
_entity_poly.entity_id
_entity_poly.type
_entity_poly.pdbx_seq_one_letter_code
_entity_poly.pdbx_strand_id
1 'polypeptide(L)'
;MPDKIKMYYSKLRNMGDCLNELIVKECFGYEAERHSFLDGEICGIGSCLGQYTLHGSAMMRLQQRINGIRKPHVYVWGTGFINYSDADGKFFKRNMEFCAVRGELTRKNVERMTGKKMDIPMADAGILASELLKERPEVCYDVGVVPHLCDLKDPAVEKLLASYDNAKLLM
;
A
#
# COMPACT_ATOMS: atom_id res chain seq x y z
N MET A 1 3.27 26.91 1.29
CA MET A 1 2.57 25.76 0.69
C MET A 1 3.34 24.53 1.12
N PRO A 2 2.68 23.45 1.56
CA PRO A 2 3.38 22.21 1.89
C PRO A 2 4.07 21.66 0.64
N ASP A 3 5.25 21.07 0.82
CA ASP A 3 5.97 20.42 -0.26
C ASP A 3 5.21 19.15 -0.71
N LYS A 4 5.27 18.85 -2.01
CA LYS A 4 4.54 17.73 -2.62
C LYS A 4 5.45 16.53 -2.83
N ILE A 5 4.97 15.35 -2.46
CA ILE A 5 5.66 14.08 -2.68
C ILE A 5 4.93 13.28 -3.75
N LYS A 6 5.64 12.85 -4.79
CA LYS A 6 5.06 12.01 -5.85
C LYS A 6 5.00 10.57 -5.38
N MET A 7 3.80 10.06 -5.14
CA MET A 7 3.59 8.77 -4.49
C MET A 7 2.75 7.85 -5.35
N TYR A 8 3.16 6.59 -5.47
CA TYR A 8 2.34 5.55 -6.06
C TYR A 8 1.63 4.76 -4.95
N TYR A 9 0.30 4.75 -5.01
CA TYR A 9 -0.57 3.88 -4.23
C TYR A 9 -1.82 3.54 -5.06
N SER A 10 -2.48 2.46 -4.67
CA SER A 10 -3.75 2.07 -5.26
C SER A 10 -4.82 3.15 -4.98
N LYS A 11 -5.70 3.40 -5.96
CA LYS A 11 -6.79 4.40 -5.82
C LYS A 11 -8.13 3.71 -5.58
N LEU A 12 -8.14 2.64 -4.79
CA LEU A 12 -9.42 2.11 -4.33
C LEU A 12 -9.91 3.01 -3.21
N ARG A 13 -11.23 3.28 -3.17
CA ARG A 13 -11.84 4.08 -2.10
C ARG A 13 -12.04 3.24 -0.83
N ASN A 14 -11.05 2.45 -0.44
CA ASN A 14 -11.05 1.74 0.85
C ASN A 14 -10.23 2.55 1.87
N MET A 15 -10.46 2.29 3.15
CA MET A 15 -9.75 2.98 4.23
C MET A 15 -8.23 2.94 4.06
N GLY A 16 -7.66 1.76 3.75
CA GLY A 16 -6.21 1.56 3.70
C GLY A 16 -5.49 2.41 2.65
N ASP A 17 -6.06 2.51 1.44
CA ASP A 17 -5.49 3.31 0.36
C ASP A 17 -5.57 4.82 0.67
N CYS A 18 -6.66 5.27 1.31
CA CYS A 18 -6.83 6.66 1.76
C CYS A 18 -5.82 7.07 2.83
N LEU A 19 -5.31 6.14 3.64
CA LEU A 19 -4.30 6.44 4.66
C LEU A 19 -3.00 6.99 4.07
N ASN A 20 -2.67 6.68 2.81
CA ASN A 20 -1.48 7.24 2.16
C ASN A 20 -1.49 8.77 2.16
N GLU A 21 -2.61 9.38 1.77
CA GLU A 21 -2.75 10.84 1.71
C GLU A 21 -2.79 11.45 3.11
N LEU A 22 -3.55 10.81 4.02
CA LEU A 22 -3.75 11.32 5.37
C LEU A 22 -2.47 11.25 6.22
N ILE A 23 -1.75 10.14 6.19
CA ILE A 23 -0.52 9.97 6.98
C ILE A 23 0.58 10.91 6.46
N VAL A 24 0.77 11.00 5.15
CA VAL A 24 1.77 11.92 4.57
C VAL A 24 1.50 13.38 4.99
N LYS A 25 0.23 13.76 5.04
CA LYS A 25 -0.19 15.09 5.44
C LYS A 25 -0.10 15.33 6.94
N GLU A 26 -0.80 14.54 7.74
CA GLU A 26 -1.00 14.83 9.16
C GLU A 26 0.22 14.41 10.01
N CYS A 27 0.94 13.35 9.62
CA CYS A 27 2.10 12.88 10.38
C CYS A 27 3.41 13.51 9.93
N PHE A 28 3.53 13.92 8.65
CA PHE A 28 4.80 14.40 8.08
C PHE A 28 4.75 15.82 7.48
N GLY A 29 3.57 16.43 7.35
CA GLY A 29 3.43 17.82 6.86
C GLY A 29 3.58 18.01 5.35
N TYR A 30 3.52 16.94 4.55
CA TYR A 30 3.63 16.99 3.08
C TYR A 30 2.29 16.73 2.40
N GLU A 31 2.16 17.11 1.12
CA GLU A 31 1.02 16.68 0.30
C GLU A 31 1.40 15.46 -0.55
N ALA A 32 0.65 14.37 -0.44
CA ALA A 32 0.79 13.22 -1.34
C ALA A 32 0.17 13.54 -2.71
N GLU A 33 1.00 13.60 -3.75
CA GLU A 33 0.56 13.71 -5.13
C GLU A 33 0.60 12.33 -5.79
N ARG A 34 -0.57 11.79 -6.16
CA ARG A 34 -0.64 10.45 -6.73
C ARG A 34 -0.05 10.40 -8.14
N HIS A 35 0.98 9.58 -8.32
CA HIS A 35 1.61 9.27 -9.60
C HIS A 35 1.47 7.79 -9.95
N SER A 36 1.90 7.41 -11.17
CA SER A 36 2.02 6.00 -11.56
C SER A 36 3.26 5.36 -10.92
N PHE A 37 3.34 4.03 -10.89
CA PHE A 37 4.53 3.30 -10.43
C PHE A 37 5.79 3.56 -11.31
N LEU A 38 5.62 4.18 -12.49
CA LEU A 38 6.73 4.59 -13.35
C LEU A 38 7.34 5.93 -12.92
N ASP A 39 6.52 6.84 -12.38
CA ASP A 39 6.87 8.24 -12.14
C ASP A 39 6.89 8.65 -10.66
N GLY A 40 6.27 7.84 -9.79
CA GLY A 40 6.30 8.03 -8.35
C GLY A 40 7.70 7.87 -7.76
N GLU A 41 8.00 8.70 -6.78
CA GLU A 41 9.25 8.71 -6.01
C GLU A 41 9.14 7.79 -4.79
N ILE A 42 7.92 7.59 -4.27
CA ILE A 42 7.62 6.68 -3.16
C ILE A 42 6.58 5.64 -3.57
N CYS A 43 6.82 4.38 -3.24
CA CYS A 43 5.83 3.30 -3.24
C CYS A 43 5.17 3.24 -1.86
N GLY A 44 3.88 3.57 -1.84
CA GLY A 44 3.07 3.72 -0.64
C GLY A 44 2.51 2.45 -0.03
N ILE A 45 1.75 2.66 1.03
CA ILE A 45 1.07 1.67 1.86
C ILE A 45 0.22 0.73 1.01
N GLY A 46 0.11 -0.52 1.47
CA GLY A 46 -0.71 -1.54 0.88
C GLY A 46 0.13 -2.57 0.14
N SER A 47 -0.39 -3.06 -0.98
CA SER A 47 0.20 -4.19 -1.69
C SER A 47 0.67 -3.77 -3.09
N CYS A 48 1.50 -2.73 -3.15
CA CYS A 48 1.90 -2.08 -4.41
C CYS A 48 3.23 -2.59 -4.97
N LEU A 49 4.01 -3.36 -4.19
CA LEU A 49 5.38 -3.70 -4.53
C LEU A 49 5.51 -4.56 -5.79
N GLY A 50 4.53 -5.42 -6.07
CA GLY A 50 4.49 -6.25 -7.28
C GLY A 50 4.48 -5.43 -8.58
N GLN A 51 4.00 -4.19 -8.55
CA GLN A 51 3.96 -3.30 -9.71
C GLN A 51 5.36 -2.89 -10.20
N TYR A 52 6.38 -3.06 -9.35
CA TYR A 52 7.78 -2.77 -9.70
C TYR A 52 8.50 -3.95 -10.35
N THR A 53 7.83 -5.09 -10.55
CA THR A 53 8.36 -6.21 -11.34
C THR A 53 7.91 -6.12 -12.79
N LEU A 54 8.65 -6.78 -13.69
CA LEU A 54 8.30 -6.78 -15.11
C LEU A 54 6.99 -7.54 -15.34
N HIS A 55 5.99 -6.86 -15.90
CA HIS A 55 4.67 -7.44 -16.14
C HIS A 55 4.05 -6.90 -17.45
N GLY A 56 2.91 -7.49 -17.84
CA GLY A 56 2.17 -7.10 -19.04
C GLY A 56 2.85 -7.52 -20.35
N SER A 57 2.50 -6.83 -21.44
CA SER A 57 2.94 -7.15 -22.80
C SER A 57 4.44 -6.90 -23.03
N ALA A 58 4.99 -7.40 -24.15
CA ALA A 58 6.39 -7.16 -24.50
C ALA A 58 6.74 -5.66 -24.60
N MET A 59 5.82 -4.85 -25.14
CA MET A 59 5.97 -3.40 -25.24
C MET A 59 6.00 -2.75 -23.85
N MET A 60 5.11 -3.18 -22.94
CA MET A 60 5.07 -2.69 -21.56
C MET A 60 6.36 -3.01 -20.81
N ARG A 61 6.86 -4.25 -20.94
CA ARG A 61 8.14 -4.66 -20.33
C ARG A 61 9.33 -3.85 -20.88
N LEU A 62 9.32 -3.52 -22.17
CA LEU A 62 10.34 -2.65 -22.76
C LEU A 62 10.26 -1.24 -22.16
N GLN A 63 9.06 -0.67 -22.05
CA GLN A 63 8.84 0.64 -21.43
C GLN A 63 9.30 0.66 -19.96
N GLN A 64 8.96 -0.37 -19.17
CA GLN A 64 9.40 -0.53 -17.79
C GLN A 64 10.93 -0.58 -17.67
N ARG A 65 11.61 -1.35 -18.54
CA ARG A 65 13.08 -1.41 -18.57
C ARG A 65 13.71 -0.04 -18.88
N ILE A 66 13.19 0.67 -19.89
CA ILE A 66 13.68 2.02 -20.24
C ILE A 66 13.45 2.98 -19.07
N ASN A 67 12.26 2.92 -18.44
CA ASN A 67 11.95 3.75 -17.27
C ASN A 67 12.87 3.44 -16.08
N GLY A 68 13.17 2.17 -15.83
CA GLY A 68 14.12 1.75 -14.79
C GLY A 68 15.54 2.27 -14.97
N ILE A 69 15.90 2.70 -16.18
CA ILE A 69 17.17 3.38 -16.49
C ILE A 69 17.02 4.90 -16.31
N ARG A 70 15.96 5.50 -16.85
CA ARG A 70 15.75 6.96 -16.86
C ARG A 70 15.34 7.53 -15.50
N LYS A 71 14.55 6.78 -14.74
CA LYS A 71 14.05 7.11 -13.40
C LYS A 71 14.30 5.91 -12.48
N PRO A 72 15.58 5.64 -12.14
CA PRO A 72 15.96 4.39 -11.49
C PRO A 72 15.54 4.32 -10.03
N HIS A 73 15.33 5.47 -9.40
CA HIS A 73 15.17 5.61 -7.97
C HIS A 73 13.70 5.57 -7.54
N VAL A 74 13.42 4.85 -6.45
CA VAL A 74 12.14 4.85 -5.75
C VAL A 74 12.36 4.42 -4.29
N TYR A 75 11.71 5.11 -3.36
CA TYR A 75 11.62 4.71 -1.96
C TYR A 75 10.46 3.75 -1.76
N VAL A 76 10.65 2.73 -0.92
CA VAL A 76 9.64 1.73 -0.59
C VAL A 76 9.32 1.85 0.89
N TRP A 77 8.07 2.14 1.21
CA TRP A 77 7.67 2.45 2.57
C TRP A 77 6.45 1.64 3.01
N GLY A 78 6.70 0.58 3.79
CA GLY A 78 5.68 -0.20 4.48
C GLY A 78 4.76 -1.01 3.59
N THR A 79 5.16 -1.25 2.33
CA THR A 79 4.34 -1.96 1.33
C THR A 79 4.74 -3.42 1.17
N GLY A 80 3.90 -4.22 0.51
CA GLY A 80 4.12 -5.64 0.29
C GLY A 80 3.70 -6.15 -1.10
N PHE A 81 3.91 -7.45 -1.32
CA PHE A 81 3.40 -8.15 -2.49
C PHE A 81 1.94 -8.60 -2.27
N ILE A 82 1.13 -8.60 -3.33
CA ILE A 82 -0.22 -9.21 -3.32
C ILE A 82 -0.08 -10.71 -3.55
N ASN A 83 0.58 -11.07 -4.66
CA ASN A 83 0.69 -12.46 -5.08
C ASN A 83 2.09 -12.99 -4.79
N TYR A 84 2.17 -14.27 -4.44
CA TYR A 84 3.46 -14.96 -4.25
C TYR A 84 4.31 -14.93 -5.52
N SER A 85 3.68 -15.08 -6.69
CA SER A 85 4.35 -15.05 -7.99
C SER A 85 4.98 -13.71 -8.34
N ASP A 86 4.50 -12.61 -7.75
CA ASP A 86 5.05 -11.27 -8.02
C ASP A 86 6.53 -11.21 -7.59
N ALA A 87 6.91 -11.99 -6.56
CA ALA A 87 8.26 -12.06 -6.03
C ALA A 87 9.21 -13.01 -6.81
N ASP A 88 8.73 -13.66 -7.87
CA ASP A 88 9.55 -14.54 -8.71
C ASP A 88 10.22 -13.76 -9.87
N GLY A 89 9.75 -12.54 -10.12
CA GLY A 89 10.31 -11.64 -11.12
C GLY A 89 11.57 -10.91 -10.65
N LYS A 90 12.01 -9.93 -11.46
CA LYS A 90 13.03 -8.96 -11.08
C LYS A 90 12.43 -7.56 -11.06
N PHE A 91 12.88 -6.74 -10.13
CA PHE A 91 12.56 -5.32 -10.13
C PHE A 91 13.11 -4.66 -11.39
N PHE A 92 12.30 -3.81 -12.05
CA PHE A 92 12.76 -3.07 -13.22
C PHE A 92 13.47 -1.76 -12.83
N LYS A 93 13.14 -1.18 -11.66
CA LYS A 93 13.84 -0.02 -11.09
C LYS A 93 15.23 -0.46 -10.60
N ARG A 94 16.26 0.27 -11.01
CA ARG A 94 17.66 -0.08 -10.70
C ARG A 94 18.10 0.31 -9.28
N ASN A 95 17.45 1.29 -8.67
CA ASN A 95 17.81 1.82 -7.36
C ASN A 95 16.58 1.92 -6.44
N MET A 96 16.12 0.78 -5.95
CA MET A 96 15.04 0.76 -4.96
C MET A 96 15.62 0.86 -3.55
N GLU A 97 15.17 1.86 -2.80
CA GLU A 97 15.56 2.06 -1.41
C GLU A 97 14.43 1.60 -0.50
N PHE A 98 14.69 0.55 0.28
CA PHE A 98 13.69 -0.04 1.17
C PHE A 98 13.80 0.59 2.55
N CYS A 99 12.90 1.51 2.89
CA CYS A 99 12.84 2.13 4.20
C CYS A 99 12.10 1.24 5.21
N ALA A 100 11.05 0.57 4.75
CA ALA A 100 10.32 -0.45 5.50
C ALA A 100 9.56 -1.35 4.52
N VAL A 101 9.26 -2.58 4.95
CA VAL A 101 8.38 -3.51 4.20
C VAL A 101 7.24 -3.98 5.09
N ARG A 102 6.13 -4.41 4.50
CA ARG A 102 4.90 -4.75 5.26
C ARG A 102 5.11 -5.85 6.31
N GLY A 103 6.01 -6.79 6.07
CA GLY A 103 6.25 -7.91 6.97
C GLY A 103 7.32 -8.89 6.49
N GLU A 104 7.56 -9.91 7.31
CA GLU A 104 8.64 -10.89 7.16
C GLU A 104 8.66 -11.60 5.80
N LEU A 105 7.48 -11.99 5.27
CA LEU A 105 7.40 -12.61 3.94
C LEU A 105 7.86 -11.68 2.83
N THR A 106 7.50 -10.38 2.91
CA THR A 106 7.95 -9.39 1.92
C THR A 106 9.46 -9.16 2.08
N ARG A 107 9.97 -9.06 3.30
CA ARG A 107 11.41 -8.91 3.58
C ARG A 107 12.19 -10.05 2.93
N LYS A 108 11.84 -11.31 3.21
CA LYS A 108 12.49 -12.50 2.62
C LYS A 108 12.45 -12.49 1.09
N ASN A 109 11.32 -12.11 0.50
CA ASN A 109 11.18 -12.02 -0.95
C ASN A 109 12.09 -10.94 -1.54
N VAL A 110 12.15 -9.75 -0.93
CA VAL A 110 13.04 -8.67 -1.35
C VAL A 110 14.51 -9.08 -1.20
N GLU A 111 14.88 -9.72 -0.09
CA GLU A 111 16.25 -10.22 0.12
C GLU A 111 16.65 -11.22 -0.96
N ARG A 112 15.74 -12.16 -1.30
CA ARG A 112 15.94 -13.13 -2.38
C ARG A 112 16.08 -12.46 -3.74
N MET A 113 15.22 -11.49 -4.06
CA MET A 113 15.22 -10.80 -5.36
C MET A 113 16.44 -9.89 -5.54
N THR A 114 16.94 -9.29 -4.47
CA THR A 114 18.06 -8.33 -4.49
C THR A 114 19.40 -8.96 -4.17
N GLY A 115 19.42 -10.16 -3.57
CA GLY A 115 20.62 -10.83 -3.07
C GLY A 115 21.24 -10.14 -1.85
N LYS A 116 20.52 -9.23 -1.19
CA LYS A 116 21.01 -8.44 -0.06
C LYS A 116 20.16 -8.72 1.17
N LYS A 117 20.81 -8.91 2.32
CA LYS A 117 20.11 -8.94 3.60
C LYS A 117 19.59 -7.54 3.93
N MET A 118 18.36 -7.46 4.41
CA MET A 118 17.68 -6.22 4.77
C MET A 118 17.60 -6.11 6.29
N ASP A 119 18.20 -5.06 6.83
CA ASP A 119 18.06 -4.65 8.22
C ASP A 119 17.17 -3.41 8.27
N ILE A 120 15.86 -3.63 8.15
CA ILE A 120 14.84 -2.59 8.02
C ILE A 120 13.61 -2.93 8.85
N PRO A 121 12.85 -1.94 9.33
CA PRO A 121 11.57 -2.17 9.99
C PRO A 121 10.59 -2.98 9.12
N MET A 122 9.80 -3.79 9.81
CA MET A 122 8.73 -4.59 9.22
C MET A 122 7.39 -4.17 9.81
N ALA A 123 6.68 -3.30 9.10
CA ALA A 123 5.35 -2.87 9.47
C ALA A 123 4.64 -2.31 8.24
N ASP A 124 3.33 -2.54 8.17
CA ASP A 124 2.47 -1.72 7.31
C ASP A 124 2.47 -0.29 7.86
N ALA A 125 2.71 0.71 7.01
CA ALA A 125 2.75 2.10 7.47
C ALA A 125 1.36 2.63 7.93
N GLY A 126 0.29 1.90 7.63
CA GLY A 126 -1.04 2.10 8.22
C GLY A 126 -1.08 1.95 9.74
N ILE A 127 -0.02 1.44 10.40
CA ILE A 127 0.12 1.49 11.86
C ILE A 127 0.06 2.93 12.41
N LEU A 128 0.41 3.93 11.60
CA LEU A 128 0.31 5.35 11.95
C LEU A 128 -1.12 5.89 11.90
N ALA A 129 -2.12 5.07 11.57
CA ALA A 129 -3.52 5.52 11.53
C ALA A 129 -4.01 6.04 12.90
N SER A 130 -3.46 5.56 14.01
CA SER A 130 -3.78 6.09 15.34
C SER A 130 -3.36 7.55 15.51
N GLU A 131 -2.26 7.97 14.88
CA GLU A 131 -1.74 9.34 14.95
C GLU A 131 -2.63 10.34 14.21
N LEU A 132 -3.50 9.85 13.31
CA LEU A 132 -4.49 10.67 12.62
C LEU A 132 -5.67 11.06 13.52
N LEU A 133 -5.89 10.32 14.61
CA LEU A 133 -6.98 10.57 15.54
C LEU A 133 -6.51 11.56 16.61
N LYS A 134 -7.00 12.79 16.53
CA LYS A 134 -6.78 13.80 17.59
C LYS A 134 -7.41 13.37 18.91
N GLU A 135 -8.60 12.78 18.82
CA GLU A 135 -9.35 12.24 19.94
C GLU A 135 -9.97 10.91 19.50
N ARG A 136 -10.02 9.95 20.42
CA ARG A 136 -10.67 8.67 20.15
C ARG A 136 -12.19 8.90 20.13
N PRO A 137 -12.89 8.58 19.03
CA PRO A 137 -14.33 8.74 18.98
C PRO A 137 -15.00 7.79 19.99
N GLU A 138 -16.13 8.24 20.55
CA GLU A 138 -16.98 7.39 21.38
C GLU A 138 -17.54 6.23 20.54
N VAL A 139 -17.56 5.03 21.11
CA VAL A 139 -18.07 3.84 20.43
C VAL A 139 -19.59 3.83 20.58
N CYS A 140 -20.29 4.16 19.50
CA CYS A 140 -21.76 4.26 19.49
C CYS A 140 -22.44 3.05 18.84
N TYR A 141 -21.71 1.98 18.51
CA TYR A 141 -22.21 0.79 17.83
C TYR A 141 -21.85 -0.47 18.63
N ASP A 142 -22.76 -1.44 18.64
CA ASP A 142 -22.51 -2.73 19.30
C ASP A 142 -21.53 -3.57 18.49
N VAL A 143 -21.65 -3.50 17.16
CA VAL A 143 -20.86 -4.29 16.20
C VAL A 143 -20.51 -3.45 14.97
N GLY A 144 -19.23 -3.42 14.62
CA GLY A 144 -18.75 -2.97 13.32
C GLY A 144 -18.44 -4.15 12.41
N VAL A 145 -19.09 -4.23 11.24
CA VAL A 145 -18.85 -5.28 10.24
C VAL A 145 -18.00 -4.71 9.12
N VAL A 146 -16.83 -5.30 8.86
CA VAL A 146 -15.90 -4.89 7.81
C VAL A 146 -15.74 -6.04 6.80
N PRO A 147 -16.64 -6.18 5.81
CA PRO A 147 -16.52 -7.25 4.83
C PRO A 147 -15.40 -6.95 3.84
N HIS A 148 -14.89 -8.00 3.19
CA HIS A 148 -14.03 -7.80 2.03
C HIS A 148 -14.84 -7.19 0.88
N LEU A 149 -14.18 -6.44 -0.02
CA LEU A 149 -14.84 -5.74 -1.13
C LEU A 149 -15.70 -6.66 -2.02
N CYS A 150 -15.29 -7.92 -2.19
CA CYS A 150 -16.04 -8.91 -2.97
C CYS A 150 -17.27 -9.45 -2.23
N ASP A 151 -17.29 -9.36 -0.90
CA ASP A 151 -18.33 -9.94 -0.04
C ASP A 151 -19.39 -8.89 0.36
N LEU A 152 -19.26 -7.65 -0.11
CA LEU A 152 -20.21 -6.56 0.20
C LEU A 152 -21.66 -6.89 -0.13
N LYS A 153 -21.90 -7.79 -1.08
CA LYS A 153 -23.23 -8.24 -1.50
C LYS A 153 -23.55 -9.67 -1.04
N ASP A 154 -22.71 -10.25 -0.18
CA ASP A 154 -22.96 -11.57 0.35
C ASP A 154 -24.15 -11.51 1.33
N PRO A 155 -25.19 -12.34 1.15
CA PRO A 155 -26.34 -12.38 2.06
C PRO A 155 -25.97 -12.63 3.53
N ALA A 156 -24.82 -13.26 3.79
CA ALA A 156 -24.32 -13.45 5.15
C ALA A 156 -23.98 -12.12 5.85
N VAL A 157 -23.49 -11.11 5.10
CA VAL A 157 -23.21 -9.78 5.64
C VAL A 157 -24.52 -9.09 6.03
N GLU A 158 -25.53 -9.13 5.17
CA GLU A 158 -26.85 -8.57 5.47
C GLU A 158 -27.49 -9.26 6.68
N LYS A 159 -27.43 -10.60 6.73
CA LYS A 159 -27.96 -11.38 7.85
C LYS A 159 -27.25 -11.06 9.17
N LEU A 160 -25.93 -10.85 9.14
CA LEU A 160 -25.15 -10.49 10.32
C LEU A 160 -25.47 -9.07 10.80
N LEU A 161 -25.61 -8.11 9.88
CA LEU A 161 -26.03 -6.76 10.24
C LEU A 161 -27.43 -6.75 10.88
N ALA A 162 -28.34 -7.57 10.36
CA ALA A 162 -29.71 -7.69 10.89
C ALA A 162 -29.79 -8.43 12.24
N SER A 163 -28.74 -9.13 12.68
CA SER A 163 -28.75 -9.83 13.97
C SER A 163 -28.44 -8.93 15.18
N TYR A 164 -28.13 -7.66 14.95
CA TYR A 164 -27.85 -6.68 15.99
C TYR A 164 -28.67 -5.41 15.74
N ASP A 165 -29.29 -4.87 16.79
CA ASP A 165 -30.13 -3.68 16.70
C ASP A 165 -29.31 -2.42 16.29
N ASN A 166 -28.03 -2.39 16.67
CA ASN A 166 -27.14 -1.25 16.42
C ASN A 166 -25.79 -1.67 15.80
N ALA A 167 -25.86 -2.43 14.71
CA ALA A 167 -24.70 -2.74 13.87
C ALA A 167 -24.38 -1.66 12.84
N LYS A 168 -23.11 -1.55 12.47
CA LYS A 168 -22.61 -0.65 11.42
C LYS A 168 -21.76 -1.40 10.41
N LEU A 169 -22.10 -1.24 9.13
CA LEU A 169 -21.22 -1.61 8.02
C LEU A 169 -20.12 -0.54 7.85
N LEU A 170 -18.86 -0.96 7.83
CA LEU A 170 -17.68 -0.11 7.62
C LEU A 170 -16.97 -0.52 6.32
N MET A 171 -16.53 0.46 5.52
CA MET A 171 -15.81 0.27 4.25
C MET A 171 -14.56 1.13 4.17
#